data_AF-A0A9D4JSG0-F1
#
_entry.id   AF-A0A9D4JSG0-F1
#
_cell.length_a   1.000
_cell.length_b   1.000
_cell.length_c   1.000
_cell.angle_alpha   90.00
_cell.angle_beta   90.00
_cell.angle_gamma   90.00
#
_symmetry.space_group_name_H-M   'P 1'
#
loop_
_entity.id
_entity.type
_entity.pdbx_description
1 polymer ?
#
loop_
_entity_poly.entity_id
_entity_poly.type
_entity_poly.pdbx_seq_one_letter_code
_entity_poly.pdbx_strand_id
1 'polypeptide(L)'
;MQRFMEFIFRDIQSNSIALLKNARVLSIMFDGATDVAVCENEIVYARVVDEGATRNVFVSIVNIEHAHAEGVLAGFESGMESVDEEGWNWTVLVTVWNLVNWMQ
;
A
#
# COMPACT_ATOMS: atom_id res chain seq x y z
N MET A 1 15.23 -21.40 10.75
CA MET A 1 14.05 -20.49 10.80
C MET A 1 14.11 -19.38 9.76
N GLN A 2 15.20 -18.62 9.63
CA GLN A 2 15.28 -17.47 8.72
C GLN A 2 14.89 -17.79 7.26
N ARG A 3 15.41 -18.87 6.69
CA ARG A 3 15.04 -19.35 5.34
C ARG A 3 13.55 -19.73 5.15
N PHE A 4 12.86 -20.12 6.22
CA PHE A 4 11.45 -20.48 6.14
C PHE A 4 10.56 -19.23 6.07
N MET A 5 10.88 -18.21 6.87
CA MET A 5 10.19 -16.92 6.84
C MET A 5 10.35 -16.23 5.49
N GLU A 6 11.57 -16.25 4.92
CA GLU A 6 11.83 -15.70 3.58
C GLU A 6 11.02 -16.41 2.50
N PHE A 7 10.88 -17.74 2.59
CA PHE A 7 10.08 -18.51 1.64
C PHE A 7 8.60 -18.12 1.71
N ILE A 8 8.02 -18.10 2.91
CA ILE A 8 6.63 -17.68 3.12
C ILE A 8 6.42 -16.25 2.64
N PHE A 9 7.34 -15.34 2.97
CA PHE A 9 7.26 -13.95 2.55
C PHE A 9 7.19 -13.83 1.03
N ARG A 10 8.11 -14.49 0.30
CA ARG A 10 8.12 -14.46 -1.16
C ARG A 10 6.86 -15.05 -1.78
N ASP A 11 6.35 -16.14 -1.21
CA ASP A 11 5.12 -16.78 -1.69
C ASP A 11 3.90 -15.84 -1.52
N ILE A 12 3.73 -15.28 -0.32
CA ILE A 12 2.65 -14.31 -0.02
C ILE A 12 2.79 -13.05 -0.87
N GLN A 13 4.01 -12.52 -1.05
CA GLN A 13 4.27 -11.34 -1.85
C GLN A 13 3.94 -11.58 -3.33
N SER A 14 4.39 -12.71 -3.89
CA SER A 14 4.11 -13.04 -5.30
C SER A 14 2.62 -13.21 -5.57
N ASN A 15 1.91 -13.88 -4.65
CA ASN A 15 0.46 -14.05 -4.73
C ASN A 15 -0.28 -12.70 -4.61
N SER A 16 0.17 -11.83 -3.70
CA SER A 16 -0.38 -10.48 -3.53
C SER A 16 -0.19 -9.65 -4.80
N ILE A 17 1.02 -9.63 -5.37
CA ILE A 17 1.29 -8.88 -6.62
C ILE A 17 0.43 -9.40 -7.77
N ALA A 18 0.33 -10.72 -7.93
CA ALA A 18 -0.52 -11.31 -8.97
C ALA A 18 -2.00 -10.92 -8.79
N LEU A 19 -2.50 -10.89 -7.56
CA LEU A 19 -3.86 -10.49 -7.26
C LEU A 19 -4.09 -9.01 -7.62
N LEU A 20 -3.16 -8.12 -7.24
CA LEU A 20 -3.24 -6.69 -7.53
C LEU A 20 -3.18 -6.42 -9.05
N LYS A 21 -2.29 -7.09 -9.78
CA LYS A 21 -2.17 -6.94 -11.25
C LYS A 21 -3.40 -7.36 -12.02
N ASN A 22 -4.11 -8.37 -11.53
CA ASN A 22 -5.32 -8.88 -12.18
C ASN A 22 -6.60 -8.15 -11.71
N ALA A 23 -6.52 -7.30 -10.70
CA ALA A 23 -7.67 -6.58 -10.19
C ALA A 23 -8.13 -5.53 -11.22
N ARG A 24 -9.40 -5.61 -11.63
CA ARG A 24 -10.00 -4.63 -12.55
C ARG A 24 -10.20 -3.27 -11.88
N VAL A 25 -10.52 -3.27 -10.58
CA VAL A 25 -10.73 -2.09 -9.75
C VAL A 25 -10.11 -2.38 -8.40
N LEU A 26 -9.42 -1.40 -7.86
CA LEU A 26 -8.93 -1.44 -6.48
C LEU A 26 -9.20 -0.13 -5.76
N SER A 27 -9.22 -0.21 -4.43
CA SER A 27 -9.22 0.93 -3.53
C SER A 27 -7.93 0.90 -2.73
N ILE A 28 -7.25 2.04 -2.63
CA ILE A 28 -6.05 2.16 -1.79
C ILE A 28 -6.45 2.78 -0.46
N MET A 29 -5.91 2.21 0.61
CA MET A 29 -6.01 2.68 1.98
C MET A 29 -4.62 3.01 2.50
N PHE A 30 -4.50 4.18 3.12
CA PHE A 30 -3.30 4.63 3.82
C PHE A 30 -3.59 4.73 5.31
N ASP A 31 -2.61 4.34 6.11
CA ASP A 31 -2.63 4.50 7.55
C ASP A 31 -1.28 5.09 8.00
N GLY A 32 -1.32 6.34 8.42
CA GLY A 32 -0.14 7.08 8.85
C GLY A 32 0.17 6.84 10.32
N ALA A 33 1.44 6.58 10.63
CA ALA A 33 1.92 6.52 12.00
C ALA A 33 3.27 7.21 12.16
N THR A 34 3.52 7.70 13.37
CA THR A 34 4.80 8.30 13.75
C THR A 34 5.51 7.35 14.71
N ASP A 35 6.73 6.93 14.37
CA ASP A 35 7.51 6.05 15.23
C ASP A 35 8.21 6.80 16.39
N VAL A 36 8.90 6.04 17.25
CA VAL A 36 9.62 6.60 18.41
C VAL A 36 10.82 7.48 18.04
N ALA A 37 11.28 7.43 16.78
CA ALA A 37 12.34 8.26 16.24
C ALA A 37 11.79 9.53 15.57
N VAL A 38 10.48 9.79 15.68
CA VAL A 38 9.79 10.91 15.03
C VAL A 38 9.84 10.79 13.50
N CYS A 39 9.97 9.56 12.98
CA CYS A 39 9.81 9.29 11.56
C CYS A 39 8.34 9.04 11.24
N GLU A 40 7.81 9.82 10.30
CA GLU A 40 6.50 9.58 9.73
C GLU A 40 6.57 8.38 8.78
N ASN A 41 5.60 7.49 8.88
CA ASN A 41 5.47 6.33 8.03
C ASN A 41 4.03 6.13 7.60
N GLU A 42 3.85 5.51 6.44
CA GLU A 42 2.56 5.17 5.87
C GLU A 42 2.52 3.68 5.61
N ILE A 43 1.47 3.05 6.11
CA ILE A 43 1.14 1.66 5.78
C ILE A 43 0.15 1.68 4.61
N VAL A 44 0.54 1.02 3.52
CA VAL A 44 -0.25 0.97 2.30
C VAL A 44 -0.97 -0.38 2.20
N TYR A 45 -2.29 -0.33 2.09
CA TYR A 45 -3.12 -1.47 1.79
C TYR A 45 -3.90 -1.25 0.49
N ALA A 46 -4.08 -2.32 -0.27
CA ALA A 46 -4.96 -2.35 -1.43
C ALA A 46 -6.16 -3.25 -1.15
N ARG A 47 -7.36 -2.73 -1.33
CA ARG A 47 -8.60 -3.48 -1.28
C ARG A 47 -9.04 -3.84 -2.70
N VAL A 48 -9.21 -5.12 -2.94
CA VAL A 48 -9.67 -5.67 -4.22
C VAL A 48 -10.93 -6.51 -4.03
N VAL A 49 -11.67 -6.72 -5.12
CA VAL A 49 -12.71 -7.75 -5.18
C VAL A 49 -12.12 -8.98 -5.83
N ASP A 50 -12.13 -10.08 -5.10
CA ASP A 50 -11.62 -11.38 -5.53
C ASP A 50 -12.68 -12.44 -5.23
N GLU A 51 -13.04 -13.24 -6.24
CA GLU A 51 -14.07 -14.28 -6.14
C GLU A 51 -15.41 -13.79 -5.55
N GLY A 52 -15.77 -12.52 -5.81
CA GLY A 52 -17.00 -11.92 -5.31
C GLY A 52 -16.96 -11.42 -3.86
N ALA A 53 -15.80 -11.52 -3.19
CA ALA A 53 -15.59 -11.00 -1.84
C ALA A 53 -14.51 -9.90 -1.83
N THR A 54 -14.58 -8.99 -0.85
CA THR A 54 -13.53 -7.99 -0.66
C THR A 54 -12.34 -8.59 0.10
N ARG A 55 -11.12 -8.33 -0.38
CA ARG A 55 -9.87 -8.72 0.29
C ARG A 55 -8.98 -7.49 0.47
N ASN A 56 -8.40 -7.34 1.66
CA ASN A 56 -7.38 -6.33 1.93
C ASN A 56 -6.00 -6.99 1.77
N VAL A 57 -5.17 -6.40 0.94
CA VAL A 57 -3.82 -6.86 0.61
C VAL A 57 -2.84 -5.86 1.18
N PHE A 58 -1.91 -6.34 2.00
CA PHE A 58 -0.78 -5.52 2.43
C PHE A 58 0.15 -5.28 1.25
N VAL A 59 0.52 -4.02 1.01
CA VAL A 59 1.44 -3.64 -0.07
C VAL A 59 2.81 -3.37 0.53
N SER A 60 2.90 -2.37 1.41
CA SER A 60 4.17 -1.88 1.92
C SER A 60 3.99 -1.04 3.20
N ILE A 61 5.11 -0.84 3.89
CA ILE A 61 5.28 0.23 4.87
C ILE A 61 6.38 1.11 4.31
N VAL A 62 6.14 2.41 4.21
CA VAL A 62 7.08 3.38 3.65
C VAL A 62 7.34 4.47 4.67
N ASN A 63 8.60 4.85 4.82
CA ASN A 63 8.94 6.06 5.55
C ASN A 63 8.68 7.25 4.63
N ILE A 64 8.01 8.28 5.13
CA ILE A 64 7.74 9.50 4.37
C ILE A 64 8.51 10.67 4.97
N GLU A 65 8.87 11.64 4.14
CA GLU A 65 9.61 12.83 4.59
C GLU A 65 8.75 13.74 5.48
N HIS A 66 7.44 13.84 5.17
CA HIS A 66 6.47 14.60 5.95
C HIS A 66 5.04 14.12 5.69
N ALA A 67 4.16 14.25 6.69
CA ALA A 67 2.76 13.79 6.64
C ALA A 67 1.80 14.65 5.77
N HIS A 68 2.29 15.65 5.06
CA HIS A 68 1.49 16.41 4.10
C HIS A 68 1.22 15.59 2.83
N ALA A 69 0.20 16.00 2.07
CA ALA A 69 -0.30 15.27 0.88
C ALA A 69 0.80 14.89 -0.13
N GLU A 70 1.78 15.76 -0.35
CA GLU A 70 2.92 15.47 -1.25
C GLU A 70 3.79 14.31 -0.75
N GLY A 71 4.05 14.25 0.57
CA GLY A 71 4.86 13.19 1.17
C GLY A 71 4.12 11.86 1.21
N VAL A 72 2.82 11.89 1.49
CA VAL A 72 1.95 10.70 1.41
C VAL A 72 1.86 10.18 -0.03
N LEU A 73 1.72 11.08 -1.02
CA LEU A 73 1.68 10.69 -2.44
C LEU A 73 3.01 10.08 -2.90
N ALA A 74 4.15 10.70 -2.55
CA ALA A 74 5.47 10.16 -2.88
C ALA A 74 5.70 8.79 -2.22
N GLY A 75 5.29 8.64 -0.95
CA GLY A 75 5.34 7.35 -0.25
C GLY A 75 4.49 6.28 -0.94
N PHE A 76 3.28 6.63 -1.38
CA PHE A 76 2.42 5.74 -2.14
C PHE A 76 3.07 5.26 -3.44
N GLU A 77 3.57 6.20 -4.26
CA GLU A 77 4.21 5.89 -5.53
C GLU A 77 5.38 4.92 -5.32
N SER A 78 6.26 5.23 -4.35
CA SER A 78 7.38 4.37 -3.99
C SER A 78 6.93 2.99 -3.47
N GLY A 79 5.90 2.93 -2.63
CA GLY A 79 5.38 1.68 -2.09
C GLY A 79 4.85 0.75 -3.18
N MET A 80 4.31 1.32 -4.24
CA MET A 80 3.63 0.59 -5.31
C MET A 80 4.52 0.31 -6.52
N GLU A 81 5.69 0.92 -6.64
CA GLU A 81 6.76 0.46 -7.56
C GLU A 81 7.06 -1.04 -7.38
N SER A 82 6.94 -1.54 -6.14
CA SER A 82 7.11 -2.97 -5.82
C SER A 82 6.05 -3.88 -6.46
N VAL A 83 4.94 -3.32 -6.91
CA VAL A 83 3.83 -4.05 -7.53
C VAL A 83 3.95 -4.01 -9.05
N ASP A 84 4.30 -2.86 -9.65
CA ASP A 84 4.43 -2.74 -11.11
C ASP A 84 5.50 -1.73 -11.54
N GLU A 85 6.65 -2.23 -12.00
CA GLU A 85 7.81 -1.43 -12.42
C GLU A 85 7.60 -0.72 -13.78
N GLU A 86 6.69 -1.20 -14.63
CA GLU A 86 6.53 -0.73 -16.02
C GLU A 86 5.59 0.48 -16.19
N GLY A 87 4.95 0.94 -15.12
CA GLY A 87 4.03 2.07 -15.17
C GLY A 87 2.56 1.63 -15.32
N TRP A 88 1.69 2.36 -14.63
CA TRP A 88 0.37 1.88 -14.20
C TRP A 88 -0.70 2.09 -15.27
N ASN A 89 -1.66 1.16 -15.39
CA ASN A 89 -2.85 1.32 -16.25
C ASN A 89 -4.18 1.06 -15.50
N TRP A 90 -4.22 1.32 -14.19
CA TRP A 90 -5.42 1.09 -13.38
C TRP A 90 -6.21 2.37 -13.13
N THR A 91 -7.53 2.24 -13.10
CA THR A 91 -8.39 3.29 -12.53
C THR A 91 -8.35 3.15 -11.01
N VAL A 92 -7.53 3.94 -10.35
CA VAL A 92 -7.41 3.94 -8.88
C VAL A 92 -8.54 4.77 -8.28
N LEU A 93 -9.35 4.14 -7.42
CA LEU A 93 -10.23 4.87 -6.50
C LEU A 93 -9.48 5.04 -5.19
N VAL A 94 -8.84 6.20 -5.00
CA VAL A 94 -8.18 6.51 -3.73
C VAL A 94 -9.25 6.85 -2.70
N THR A 95 -9.26 6.11 -1.59
CA THR A 95 -10.09 6.41 -0.43
C THR A 95 -9.17 6.63 0.77
N VAL A 96 -8.89 7.88 1.09
CA VAL A 96 -8.13 8.24 2.30
C VAL A 96 -9.04 8.05 3.51
N TRP A 97 -8.71 7.09 4.38
CA TRP A 97 -9.49 6.81 5.60
C TRP A 97 -8.97 7.64 6.78
N ASN A 98 -8.91 8.98 6.61
CA ASN A 98 -8.93 9.99 7.69
C ASN A 98 -8.60 11.39 7.13
N LEU A 99 -9.59 12.06 6.56
CA LEU A 99 -9.57 13.51 6.35
C LEU A 99 -10.51 14.19 7.35
N VAL A 100 -10.29 13.97 8.64
CA VAL A 100 -11.04 14.71 9.68
C VAL A 100 -10.26 15.88 10.26
N ASN A 101 -8.93 16.01 10.12
CA ASN A 101 -8.20 17.10 10.81
C ASN A 101 -6.98 17.74 10.10
N TRP A 102 -6.76 17.56 8.80
CA TRP A 102 -5.57 18.14 8.13
C TRP A 102 -5.79 19.51 7.45
N MET A 103 -6.86 20.24 7.78
CA MET A 103 -7.10 21.63 7.34
C MET A 103 -7.33 22.60 8.52
N GLN A 104 -6.50 22.51 9.56
CA GLN A 104 -6.35 23.58 10.55
C GLN A 104 -4.89 23.94 10.74
#